data_AF-A0A843CV08-F1
#
_entry.id   AF-A0A843CV08-F1
#
_cell.length_a   1.000
_cell.length_b   1.000
_cell.length_c   1.000
_cell.angle_alpha   90.00
_cell.angle_beta   90.00
_cell.angle_gamma   90.00
#
_symmetry.space_group_name_H-M   'P 1'
#
loop_
_entity.id
_entity.type
_entity.pdbx_description
1 polymer ?
#
loop_
_entity_poly.entity_id
_entity_poly.type
_entity_poly.pdbx_seq_one_letter_code
_entity_poly.pdbx_strand_id
1 'polypeptide(L)'
;MTYRNNPAFLSSNFMAASDTNSSNLMLDWTEGPTNGPFNVTFASIPIGPFWSPYSSPGDPWDGNGLAPYGQYFANLGEYVSPSTGMLTVRQADLDVPGRGLSLEIARVYTEPHSFLNNNPYGLENYPWAPLGNGWQLNFPWMNGTTNPTNIHLWNGEGYRIPSNFWSGSSSTWENHQGENFRLTRNADGSINLYDKTGTTYYFNTTIHRLAKITDSTGNNMISFSYNNNIISCITDSVGRAFVFSYSGTPSLLQTISQVSGNCASPGSTIRTVSYGYSSSQSLTSETDPIGRKTYYSYNATASSAVAPWLLSRVTYPTSWLTNYTYGTSLLGTQATIYRIKLQITGPSATSAAREFVYAYNQPVGDQVTNSTVMTYNATAIVSYTLYAFSSAGMSQNVTDYAHNFVHGLAQRFGVNGEIPREITLVSPTQGFTNYYSYDLWGNLIYSRSTISSSPSLFRESFSSYYNDGLPQGFRAFQDTFGQNNGTASDNPWNVTNGYWMVKGGVYNGTETSGLLENMVSSNSIGTADLSLQARVYIGRQINSTTGVLPR
;
A
#
# COMPACT_ATOMS: atom_id res chain seq x y z
N MET A 1 24.00 23.65 -2.57
CA MET A 1 24.70 24.07 -3.81
C MET A 1 26.15 24.37 -3.48
N THR A 2 27.05 23.42 -3.72
CA THR A 2 28.48 23.70 -3.82
C THR A 2 28.74 24.28 -5.21
N TYR A 3 29.21 25.52 -5.30
CA TYR A 3 29.68 26.11 -6.55
C TYR A 3 30.96 25.35 -6.98
N ARG A 4 30.84 24.40 -7.92
CA ARG A 4 31.95 23.58 -8.42
C ARG A 4 32.36 24.03 -9.83
N ASN A 5 33.67 24.11 -10.09
CA ASN A 5 34.24 24.55 -11.37
C ASN A 5 34.62 23.33 -12.22
N ASN A 6 34.09 23.24 -13.44
CA ASN A 6 34.45 22.26 -14.49
C ASN A 6 34.41 20.77 -14.08
N PRO A 7 33.23 20.21 -13.74
CA PRO A 7 33.09 18.77 -13.53
C PRO A 7 33.31 18.00 -14.86
N ALA A 8 34.15 16.95 -14.82
CA ALA A 8 34.42 16.04 -15.93
C ALA A 8 34.36 14.57 -15.48
N PHE A 9 34.02 13.67 -16.41
CA PHE A 9 33.94 12.22 -16.17
C PHE A 9 32.98 11.85 -15.01
N LEU A 10 31.74 12.35 -15.06
CA LEU A 10 30.70 11.97 -14.09
C LEU A 10 30.28 10.52 -14.31
N SER A 11 30.40 9.73 -13.25
CA SER A 11 29.92 8.38 -13.12
C SER A 11 28.93 8.29 -11.95
N SER A 12 28.03 7.32 -12.03
CA SER A 12 27.08 6.99 -10.98
C SER A 12 26.90 5.49 -10.92
N ASN A 13 26.60 4.95 -9.74
CA ASN A 13 26.19 3.56 -9.68
C ASN A 13 24.86 3.34 -10.45
N PHE A 14 24.77 2.27 -11.24
CA PHE A 14 23.53 1.87 -11.89
C PHE A 14 22.58 1.41 -10.79
N MET A 15 21.62 2.25 -10.46
CA MET A 15 20.71 1.95 -9.39
C MET A 15 19.30 2.33 -9.81
N ALA A 16 18.56 1.35 -10.30
CA ALA A 16 17.12 1.40 -10.13
C ALA A 16 16.88 1.18 -8.64
N ALA A 17 16.44 2.25 -8.00
CA ALA A 17 15.54 2.23 -6.86
C ALA A 17 14.92 0.86 -6.51
N SER A 18 14.20 0.25 -7.47
CA SER A 18 13.49 -1.01 -7.33
C SER A 18 14.38 -2.26 -7.30
N ASP A 19 15.61 -2.20 -7.79
CA ASP A 19 16.42 -3.41 -8.08
C ASP A 19 17.61 -3.58 -7.12
N THR A 20 17.81 -2.65 -6.18
CA THR A 20 18.93 -2.71 -5.24
C THR A 20 18.55 -2.31 -3.82
N ASN A 21 19.35 -2.70 -2.83
CA ASN A 21 19.20 -2.34 -1.42
C ASN A 21 19.81 -0.98 -1.06
N SER A 22 20.18 -0.14 -2.04
CA SER A 22 20.90 1.09 -1.76
C SER A 22 19.94 2.27 -1.54
N SER A 23 20.17 3.01 -0.47
CA SER A 23 19.43 4.21 -0.09
C SER A 23 20.08 5.51 -0.61
N ASN A 24 21.17 5.40 -1.38
CA ASN A 24 21.93 6.54 -1.87
C ASN A 24 22.49 6.29 -3.28
N LEU A 25 22.20 7.18 -4.23
CA LEU A 25 22.93 7.26 -5.49
C LEU A 25 24.32 7.82 -5.21
N MET A 26 25.36 7.03 -5.45
CA MET A 26 26.74 7.47 -5.37
C MET A 26 27.14 8.08 -6.71
N LEU A 27 27.69 9.28 -6.66
CA LEU A 27 28.27 9.99 -7.77
C LEU A 27 29.77 10.14 -7.57
N ASP A 28 30.54 9.87 -8.61
CA ASP A 28 31.96 10.13 -8.67
C ASP A 28 32.26 10.97 -9.90
N TRP A 29 33.09 12.00 -9.76
CA TRP A 29 33.55 12.80 -10.88
C TRP A 29 34.90 13.42 -10.58
N THR A 30 35.52 13.99 -11.60
CA THR A 30 36.80 14.70 -11.47
C THR A 30 36.61 16.20 -11.66
N GLU A 31 37.34 16.98 -10.86
CA GLU A 31 37.37 18.44 -10.96
C GLU A 31 38.81 18.90 -11.13
N GLY A 32 39.09 19.73 -12.13
CA GLY A 32 40.43 20.24 -12.36
C GLY A 32 40.53 21.16 -13.57
N PRO A 33 41.64 21.90 -13.70
CA PRO A 33 41.93 22.63 -14.94
C PRO A 33 42.10 21.65 -16.11
N THR A 34 41.90 22.12 -17.34
CA THR A 34 41.88 21.30 -18.55
C THR A 34 43.14 20.43 -18.76
N ASN A 35 44.27 20.77 -18.12
CA ASN A 35 45.60 20.16 -18.33
C ASN A 35 46.41 19.89 -17.03
N GLY A 36 45.80 19.74 -15.84
CA GLY A 36 46.58 19.58 -14.58
C GLY A 36 45.73 19.09 -13.41
N PRO A 37 46.35 18.65 -12.29
CA PRO A 37 45.88 17.53 -11.48
C PRO A 37 44.40 17.62 -11.11
N PHE A 38 43.69 16.53 -11.41
CA PHE A 38 42.27 16.40 -11.14
C PHE A 38 42.03 15.93 -9.72
N ASN A 39 41.13 16.60 -9.01
CA ASN A 39 40.57 16.13 -7.75
C ASN A 39 39.46 15.15 -8.04
N VAL A 40 39.57 13.92 -7.52
CA VAL A 40 38.45 12.98 -7.50
C VAL A 40 37.48 13.42 -6.41
N THR A 41 36.24 13.70 -6.80
CA THR A 41 35.18 14.13 -5.91
C THR A 41 34.10 13.07 -5.87
N PHE A 42 33.53 12.89 -4.68
CA PHE A 42 32.43 11.97 -4.43
C PHE A 42 31.25 12.75 -3.86
N ALA A 43 30.04 12.37 -4.28
CA ALA A 43 28.81 12.76 -3.60
C ALA A 43 27.91 11.54 -3.41
N SER A 44 27.09 11.60 -2.38
CA SER A 44 25.94 10.71 -2.24
C SER A 44 24.69 11.55 -2.30
N ILE A 45 23.74 11.13 -3.13
CA ILE A 45 22.39 11.68 -3.18
C ILE A 45 21.50 10.65 -2.51
N PRO A 46 20.93 10.97 -1.32
CA PRO A 46 19.90 10.12 -0.74
C PRO A 46 18.73 10.00 -1.71
N ILE A 47 18.30 8.76 -1.96
CA ILE A 47 17.09 8.50 -2.72
C ILE A 47 15.99 8.08 -1.76
N GLY A 48 14.80 8.65 -1.93
CA GLY A 48 13.66 8.30 -1.09
C GLY A 48 13.26 6.84 -1.30
N PRO A 49 12.69 6.15 -0.30
CA PRO A 49 12.08 4.86 -0.52
C PRO A 49 10.94 5.03 -1.53
N PHE A 50 10.94 4.22 -2.58
CA PHE A 50 9.93 4.25 -3.66
C PHE A 50 8.62 3.59 -3.22
N TRP A 51 8.64 3.02 -2.02
CA TRP A 51 7.57 2.21 -1.48
C TRP A 51 7.69 2.15 0.04
N SER A 52 6.59 2.41 0.76
CA SER A 52 6.42 1.95 2.13
C SER A 52 5.44 0.77 2.09
N PRO A 53 5.87 -0.47 2.38
CA PRO A 53 4.97 -1.62 2.51
C PRO A 53 3.82 -1.45 3.47
N TYR A 54 3.91 -0.42 4.30
CA TYR A 54 3.11 -0.29 5.50
C TYR A 54 1.99 0.73 5.30
N SER A 55 1.61 1.08 4.06
CA SER A 55 0.45 1.94 3.78
C SER A 55 -0.92 1.25 4.00
N SER A 56 -1.00 -0.01 4.44
CA SER A 56 -2.27 -0.72 4.67
C SER A 56 -2.08 -2.00 5.52
N PRO A 57 -3.05 -2.43 6.38
CA PRO A 57 -4.44 -1.98 6.46
C PRO A 57 -4.67 -0.78 7.37
N GLY A 58 -5.66 0.01 6.97
CA GLY A 58 -6.37 0.92 7.85
C GLY A 58 -7.39 0.16 8.68
N ASP A 59 -7.06 -0.13 9.93
CA ASP A 59 -8.06 -0.46 10.95
C ASP A 59 -8.26 0.78 11.83
N PRO A 60 -9.28 1.62 11.58
CA PRO A 60 -9.59 2.77 12.43
C PRO A 60 -10.02 2.40 13.87
N TRP A 61 -10.04 1.10 14.21
CA TRP A 61 -10.68 0.53 15.40
C TRP A 61 -9.82 -0.41 16.23
N ASP A 62 -8.50 -0.46 16.06
CA ASP A 62 -7.70 -1.33 16.94
C ASP A 62 -7.70 -0.78 18.39
N GLY A 63 -8.57 -1.37 19.22
CA GLY A 63 -8.76 -1.13 20.66
C GLY A 63 -10.21 -0.86 21.09
N ASN A 64 -10.92 -1.90 21.54
CA ASN A 64 -12.07 -1.93 22.46
C ASN A 64 -12.81 -0.60 22.81
N GLY A 65 -13.96 -0.36 22.16
CA GLY A 65 -14.96 0.61 22.61
C GLY A 65 -16.16 0.68 21.69
N LEU A 66 -17.37 0.48 22.21
CA LEU A 66 -18.63 0.61 21.46
C LEU A 66 -18.81 2.07 21.00
N ALA A 67 -18.67 2.32 19.69
CA ALA A 67 -18.97 3.62 19.09
C ALA A 67 -20.37 3.58 18.43
N PRO A 68 -21.35 4.37 18.91
CA PRO A 68 -22.72 4.37 18.38
C PRO A 68 -22.87 4.88 16.94
N TYR A 69 -21.78 5.32 16.28
CA TYR A 69 -21.74 5.82 14.90
C TYR A 69 -20.70 5.10 14.01
N GLY A 70 -20.35 3.85 14.30
CA GLY A 70 -19.28 3.09 13.63
C GLY A 70 -19.33 3.05 12.09
N GLN A 71 -20.51 3.17 11.47
CA GLN A 71 -20.66 3.24 10.01
C GLN A 71 -20.04 4.50 9.37
N TYR A 72 -19.98 5.63 10.09
CA TYR A 72 -19.40 6.86 9.56
C TYR A 72 -17.87 6.77 9.40
N PHE A 73 -17.20 5.99 10.24
CA PHE A 73 -15.74 5.88 10.27
C PHE A 73 -15.20 4.66 9.51
N ALA A 74 -16.06 3.79 8.98
CA ALA A 74 -15.64 2.61 8.22
C ALA A 74 -14.79 2.96 6.99
N ASN A 75 -14.99 4.15 6.43
CA ASN A 75 -14.29 4.63 5.22
C ASN A 75 -13.36 5.84 5.51
N LEU A 76 -13.09 6.13 6.79
CA LEU A 76 -12.14 7.16 7.23
C LEU A 76 -10.88 6.46 7.76
N GLY A 77 -9.71 6.79 7.21
CA GLY A 77 -8.44 6.21 7.61
C GLY A 77 -7.40 7.28 7.85
N GLU A 78 -6.78 7.27 9.01
CA GLU A 78 -5.66 8.14 9.37
C GLU A 78 -4.49 7.26 9.79
N TYR A 79 -3.38 7.37 9.08
CA TYR A 79 -2.26 6.46 9.25
C TYR A 79 -0.93 7.20 9.30
N VAL A 80 -0.13 6.87 10.31
CA VAL A 80 1.24 7.32 10.47
C VAL A 80 2.16 6.14 10.22
N SER A 81 2.99 6.23 9.19
CA SER A 81 3.89 5.12 8.86
C SER A 81 5.03 5.01 9.88
N PRO A 82 5.20 3.87 10.59
CA PRO A 82 6.31 3.72 11.53
C PRO A 82 7.69 3.64 10.86
N SER A 83 7.75 3.42 9.54
CA SER A 83 8.99 3.32 8.75
C SER A 83 9.40 4.64 8.07
N THR A 84 8.49 5.61 7.94
CA THR A 84 8.81 6.92 7.34
C THR A 84 8.41 8.10 8.20
N GLY A 85 7.48 7.92 9.14
CA GLY A 85 6.88 8.95 9.98
C GLY A 85 5.88 9.86 9.26
N MET A 86 5.51 9.53 8.02
CA MET A 86 4.62 10.34 7.20
C MET A 86 3.16 10.05 7.49
N LEU A 87 2.33 11.08 7.33
CA LEU A 87 0.89 11.00 7.50
C LEU A 87 0.18 10.77 6.16
N THR A 88 -0.73 9.81 6.15
CA THR A 88 -1.73 9.62 5.10
C THR A 88 -3.12 9.70 5.72
N VAL A 89 -4.01 10.50 5.12
CA VAL A 89 -5.41 10.61 5.55
C VAL A 89 -6.33 10.34 4.38
N ARG A 90 -7.18 9.32 4.48
CA ARG A 90 -8.20 8.97 3.51
C ARG A 90 -9.57 9.27 4.08
N GLN A 91 -10.40 9.98 3.32
CA GLN A 91 -11.79 10.24 3.70
C GLN A 91 -12.72 10.02 2.51
N ALA A 92 -13.67 9.10 2.65
CA ALA A 92 -14.73 8.90 1.65
C ALA A 92 -15.81 9.96 1.80
N ASP A 93 -16.06 10.70 0.72
CA ASP A 93 -17.10 11.73 0.68
C ASP A 93 -18.43 11.16 0.15
N LEU A 94 -18.35 10.26 -0.83
CA LEU A 94 -19.50 9.54 -1.39
C LEU A 94 -19.12 8.08 -1.67
N ASP A 95 -19.94 7.16 -1.20
CA ASP A 95 -19.88 5.74 -1.57
C ASP A 95 -21.26 5.34 -2.09
N VAL A 96 -21.33 4.94 -3.36
CA VAL A 96 -22.59 4.58 -4.02
C VAL A 96 -22.48 3.20 -4.64
N PRO A 97 -23.31 2.23 -4.18
CA PRO A 97 -23.32 0.89 -4.75
C PRO A 97 -23.63 0.90 -6.23
N GLY A 98 -22.84 0.17 -7.02
CA GLY A 98 -23.00 0.04 -8.46
C GLY A 98 -23.37 -1.38 -8.90
N ARG A 99 -23.36 -1.62 -10.22
CA ARG A 99 -23.49 -2.97 -10.79
C ARG A 99 -22.10 -3.58 -10.92
N GLY A 100 -21.69 -4.46 -10.00
CA GLY A 100 -20.36 -5.09 -10.00
C GLY A 100 -19.18 -4.13 -9.74
N LEU A 101 -19.37 -2.83 -9.94
CA LEU A 101 -18.38 -1.76 -9.77
C LEU A 101 -19.07 -0.56 -9.10
N SER A 102 -18.87 -0.41 -7.79
CA SER A 102 -19.34 0.73 -7.00
C SER A 102 -18.50 1.97 -7.29
N LEU A 103 -19.10 3.15 -7.22
CA LEU A 103 -18.38 4.41 -7.30
C LEU A 103 -18.12 4.91 -5.88
N GLU A 104 -16.85 4.95 -5.50
CA GLU A 104 -16.39 5.66 -4.31
C GLU A 104 -15.65 6.92 -4.75
N ILE A 105 -16.07 8.07 -4.23
CA ILE A 105 -15.35 9.33 -4.34
C ILE A 105 -14.78 9.62 -2.95
N ALA A 106 -13.48 9.38 -2.81
CA ALA A 106 -12.73 9.66 -1.61
C ALA A 106 -11.60 10.65 -1.89
N ARG A 107 -11.20 11.39 -0.87
CA ARG A 107 -10.02 12.24 -0.86
C ARG A 107 -8.91 11.55 -0.08
N VAL A 108 -7.68 11.74 -0.55
CA VAL A 108 -6.47 11.31 0.15
C VAL A 108 -5.54 12.48 0.32
N TYR A 109 -5.11 12.70 1.55
CA TYR A 109 -3.99 13.57 1.89
C TYR A 109 -2.71 12.74 1.87
N THR A 110 -1.73 13.20 1.11
CA THR A 110 -0.38 12.66 1.09
C THR A 110 0.58 13.78 1.47
N GLU A 111 1.29 13.59 2.58
CA GLU A 111 2.33 14.52 3.01
C GLU A 111 3.47 14.59 1.99
N PRO A 112 3.98 15.78 1.63
CA PRO A 112 5.17 15.88 0.80
C PRO A 112 6.38 15.23 1.49
N HIS A 113 7.07 14.34 0.77
CA HIS A 113 8.17 13.53 1.32
C HIS A 113 9.28 14.37 1.96
N SER A 114 9.66 15.47 1.31
CA SER A 114 10.72 16.35 1.79
C SER A 114 10.56 17.78 1.27
N PHE A 115 11.23 18.72 1.94
CA PHE A 115 11.23 20.13 1.59
C PHE A 115 12.65 20.62 1.34
N LEU A 116 12.92 21.14 0.15
CA LEU A 116 14.17 21.79 -0.19
C LEU A 116 13.94 23.30 -0.27
N ASN A 117 14.71 24.08 0.49
CA ASN A 117 14.51 25.54 0.58
C ASN A 117 13.05 25.92 0.93
N ASN A 118 12.44 25.20 1.88
CA ASN A 118 11.05 25.37 2.32
C ASN A 118 9.97 25.12 1.26
N ASN A 119 10.29 24.49 0.13
CA ASN A 119 9.33 24.08 -0.89
C ASN A 119 9.30 22.56 -1.01
N PRO A 120 8.13 21.92 -1.24
CA PRO A 120 8.05 20.50 -1.54
C PRO A 120 9.03 20.10 -2.64
N TYR A 121 9.81 19.06 -2.39
CA TYR A 121 10.79 18.53 -3.33
C TYR A 121 10.30 17.22 -3.94
N GLY A 122 10.33 17.12 -5.28
CA GLY A 122 9.92 15.90 -6.00
C GLY A 122 8.41 15.62 -5.97
N LEU A 123 7.60 16.58 -5.54
CA LEU A 123 6.14 16.43 -5.48
C LEU A 123 5.50 16.72 -6.84
N GLU A 124 4.63 15.82 -7.32
CA GLU A 124 3.70 16.08 -8.41
C GLU A 124 2.34 16.50 -7.84
N ASN A 125 1.77 17.60 -8.33
CA ASN A 125 0.46 18.07 -7.90
C ASN A 125 -0.64 17.40 -8.72
N TYR A 126 -1.72 16.96 -8.05
CA TYR A 126 -2.87 16.34 -8.69
C TYR A 126 -3.60 17.33 -9.64
N PRO A 127 -3.57 17.09 -10.98
CA PRO A 127 -4.02 18.10 -11.94
C PRO A 127 -5.50 17.99 -12.30
N TRP A 128 -6.12 16.83 -12.08
CA TRP A 128 -7.43 16.50 -12.67
C TRP A 128 -8.62 16.99 -11.84
N ALA A 129 -8.47 17.11 -10.53
CA ALA A 129 -9.42 17.81 -9.67
C ALA A 129 -8.68 18.44 -8.48
N PRO A 130 -8.08 19.63 -8.67
CA PRO A 130 -7.28 20.29 -7.63
C PRO A 130 -8.06 20.48 -6.32
N LEU A 131 -7.55 19.90 -5.24
CA LEU A 131 -8.18 19.84 -3.91
C LEU A 131 -7.34 20.54 -2.83
N GLY A 132 -6.40 21.39 -3.26
CA GLY A 132 -5.48 22.09 -2.39
C GLY A 132 -4.24 21.27 -2.02
N ASN A 133 -3.37 21.89 -1.21
CA ASN A 133 -2.04 21.35 -0.90
C ASN A 133 -2.12 19.96 -0.24
N GLY A 134 -1.46 18.97 -0.86
CA GLY A 134 -1.35 17.59 -0.38
C GLY A 134 -2.60 16.72 -0.59
N TRP A 135 -3.72 17.29 -1.06
CA TRP A 135 -4.97 16.54 -1.25
C TRP A 135 -5.23 16.19 -2.71
N GLN A 136 -5.73 14.97 -2.92
CA GLN A 136 -6.14 14.46 -4.22
C GLN A 136 -7.37 13.57 -4.11
N LEU A 137 -8.04 13.29 -5.23
CA LEU A 137 -9.04 12.23 -5.26
C LEU A 137 -8.36 10.86 -5.29
N ASN A 138 -9.02 9.86 -4.70
CA ASN A 138 -8.51 8.49 -4.58
C ASN A 138 -8.63 7.67 -5.87
N PHE A 139 -8.37 8.29 -7.02
CA PHE A 139 -8.33 7.64 -8.34
C PHE A 139 -6.89 7.63 -8.85
N PRO A 140 -6.48 6.61 -9.62
CA PRO A 140 -5.14 6.61 -10.17
C PRO A 140 -4.98 7.74 -11.20
N TRP A 141 -3.81 8.37 -11.21
CA TRP A 141 -3.54 9.51 -12.07
C TRP A 141 -2.07 9.64 -12.46
N MET A 142 -1.86 10.31 -13.58
CA MET A 142 -0.54 10.74 -14.06
C MET A 142 -0.56 12.25 -14.31
N ASN A 143 0.61 12.88 -14.28
CA ASN A 143 0.74 14.29 -14.64
C ASN A 143 0.36 14.52 -16.12
N GLY A 144 -0.15 15.71 -16.45
CA GLY A 144 -0.62 16.06 -17.79
C GLY A 144 0.51 16.38 -18.77
N THR A 145 1.50 15.49 -18.91
CA THR A 145 2.64 15.63 -19.83
C THR A 145 2.71 14.43 -20.76
N THR A 146 3.48 14.53 -21.85
CA THR A 146 3.64 13.42 -22.81
C THR A 146 4.27 12.18 -22.17
N ASN A 147 5.21 12.39 -21.25
CA ASN A 147 5.98 11.34 -20.57
C ASN A 147 5.98 11.59 -19.06
N PRO A 148 4.88 11.29 -18.36
CA PRO A 148 4.79 11.39 -16.91
C PRO A 148 5.88 10.58 -16.21
N THR A 149 6.35 11.10 -15.07
CA THR A 149 7.42 10.46 -14.31
C THR A 149 6.92 9.41 -13.34
N ASN A 150 5.70 9.57 -12.81
CA ASN A 150 5.07 8.61 -11.91
C ASN A 150 3.63 8.30 -12.35
N ILE A 151 3.19 7.10 -11.96
CA ILE A 151 1.78 6.73 -11.84
C ILE A 151 1.42 6.80 -10.35
N HIS A 152 0.45 7.63 -10.01
CA HIS A 152 -0.12 7.70 -8.67
C HIS A 152 -1.31 6.76 -8.63
N LEU A 153 -1.39 5.94 -7.59
CA LEU A 153 -2.45 4.96 -7.37
C LEU A 153 -3.35 5.39 -6.21
N TRP A 154 -4.27 4.51 -5.86
CA TRP A 154 -5.11 4.66 -4.68
C TRP A 154 -4.26 4.77 -3.40
N ASN A 155 -4.89 5.33 -2.37
CA ASN A 155 -4.36 5.54 -1.02
C ASN A 155 -3.06 6.36 -0.96
N GLY A 156 -2.78 7.17 -1.98
CA GLY A 156 -1.63 8.08 -1.99
C GLY A 156 -0.32 7.43 -2.43
N GLU A 157 -0.37 6.20 -2.94
CA GLU A 157 0.81 5.51 -3.45
C GLU A 157 1.26 6.09 -4.79
N GLY A 158 2.56 6.04 -5.06
CA GLY A 158 3.14 6.54 -6.30
C GLY A 158 4.31 5.67 -6.74
N TYR A 159 4.32 5.29 -8.02
CA TYR A 159 5.35 4.45 -8.60
C TYR A 159 5.98 5.15 -9.79
N ARG A 160 7.32 5.17 -9.84
CA ARG A 160 8.06 5.79 -10.94
C ARG A 160 7.94 4.98 -12.21
N ILE A 161 7.50 5.61 -13.29
CA ILE A 161 7.39 4.98 -14.60
C ILE A 161 8.80 4.84 -15.21
N PRO A 162 9.23 3.62 -15.59
CA PRO A 162 10.52 3.40 -16.23
C PRO A 162 10.68 4.21 -17.53
N SER A 163 11.86 4.77 -17.79
CA SER A 163 12.06 5.62 -18.99
C SER A 163 11.89 4.85 -20.31
N ASN A 164 12.29 3.57 -20.34
CA ASN A 164 12.06 2.67 -21.46
C ASN A 164 10.57 2.42 -21.72
N PHE A 165 9.71 2.56 -20.70
CA PHE A 165 8.27 2.47 -20.90
C PHE A 165 7.85 3.43 -21.99
N TRP A 166 8.44 4.62 -22.10
CA TRP A 166 8.06 5.64 -23.10
C TRP A 166 8.67 5.47 -24.49
N SER A 167 9.52 4.47 -24.70
CA SER A 167 10.17 4.22 -25.99
C SER A 167 9.28 3.40 -26.93
N GLY A 168 9.45 3.57 -28.25
CA GLY A 168 8.71 2.82 -29.28
C GLY A 168 7.24 3.23 -29.45
N SER A 169 6.47 2.46 -30.22
CA SER A 169 5.04 2.69 -30.46
C SER A 169 4.15 2.20 -29.32
N SER A 170 4.51 1.10 -28.67
CA SER A 170 3.80 0.50 -27.53
C SER A 170 4.79 0.00 -26.49
N SER A 171 4.32 -0.20 -25.25
CA SER A 171 5.12 -0.76 -24.18
C SER A 171 4.25 -1.37 -23.09
N THR A 172 4.80 -2.30 -22.32
CA THR A 172 4.20 -2.85 -21.11
C THR A 172 5.19 -2.77 -19.95
N TRP A 173 4.67 -2.45 -18.77
CA TRP A 173 5.39 -2.48 -17.51
C TRP A 173 4.54 -3.18 -16.47
N GLU A 174 5.09 -4.19 -15.81
CA GLU A 174 4.47 -4.90 -14.70
C GLU A 174 5.22 -4.56 -13.42
N ASN A 175 4.47 -4.28 -12.36
CA ASN A 175 5.01 -4.01 -11.03
C ASN A 175 4.48 -5.07 -10.06
N HIS A 176 5.42 -5.71 -9.37
CA HIS A 176 5.15 -6.74 -8.36
C HIS A 176 5.74 -6.37 -7.00
N GLN A 177 6.31 -5.17 -6.88
CA GLN A 177 6.82 -4.62 -5.64
C GLN A 177 5.76 -3.73 -5.01
N GLY A 178 5.15 -4.21 -3.93
CA GLY A 178 4.04 -3.53 -3.30
C GLY A 178 2.71 -3.76 -4.00
N GLU A 179 2.14 -2.71 -4.58
CA GLU A 179 0.89 -2.87 -5.31
C GLU A 179 1.12 -3.57 -6.63
N ASN A 180 0.34 -4.63 -6.86
CA ASN A 180 0.48 -5.45 -8.05
C ASN A 180 -0.36 -4.85 -9.18
N PHE A 181 0.31 -4.44 -10.25
CA PHE A 181 -0.36 -3.85 -11.41
C PHE A 181 0.40 -4.06 -12.72
N ARG A 182 -0.32 -3.88 -13.82
CA ARG A 182 0.23 -3.83 -15.17
C ARG A 182 -0.18 -2.55 -15.89
N LEU A 183 0.80 -1.83 -16.41
CA LEU A 183 0.62 -0.66 -17.25
C LEU A 183 0.93 -1.03 -18.71
N THR A 184 0.04 -0.71 -19.64
CA THR A 184 0.22 -0.97 -21.07
C THR A 184 -0.05 0.30 -21.87
N ARG A 185 0.96 0.81 -22.59
CA ARG A 185 0.78 1.88 -23.59
C ARG A 185 0.47 1.26 -24.94
N ASN A 186 -0.66 1.63 -25.50
CA ASN A 186 -1.12 1.21 -26.82
C ASN A 186 -0.50 2.06 -27.93
N ALA A 187 -0.56 1.58 -29.17
CA ALA A 187 0.03 2.26 -30.34
C ALA A 187 -0.59 3.64 -30.62
N ASP A 188 -1.82 3.89 -30.17
CA ASP A 188 -2.49 5.19 -30.27
C ASP A 188 -2.07 6.18 -29.16
N GLY A 189 -1.22 5.74 -28.22
CA GLY A 189 -0.74 6.52 -27.09
C GLY A 189 -1.65 6.50 -25.86
N SER A 190 -2.76 5.77 -25.89
CA SER A 190 -3.59 5.52 -24.70
C SER A 190 -2.89 4.54 -23.75
N ILE A 191 -3.28 4.55 -22.49
CA ILE A 191 -2.68 3.68 -21.47
C ILE A 191 -3.78 2.91 -20.72
N ASN A 192 -3.59 1.60 -20.55
CA ASN A 192 -4.40 0.77 -19.67
C ASN A 192 -3.58 0.39 -18.43
N LEU A 193 -4.11 0.66 -17.24
CA LEU A 193 -3.64 0.13 -15.97
C LEU A 193 -4.58 -0.99 -15.54
N TYR A 194 -4.04 -2.17 -15.26
CA TYR A 194 -4.75 -3.31 -14.72
C TYR A 194 -4.31 -3.52 -13.28
N ASP A 195 -5.26 -3.58 -12.35
CA ASP A 195 -4.97 -4.00 -10.98
C ASP A 195 -5.02 -5.52 -10.83
N LYS A 196 -4.63 -6.03 -9.65
CA LYS A 196 -4.69 -7.46 -9.32
C LYS A 196 -6.09 -8.07 -9.35
N THR A 197 -7.15 -7.26 -9.28
CA THR A 197 -8.55 -7.72 -9.34
C THR A 197 -9.04 -7.88 -10.79
N GLY A 198 -8.27 -7.39 -11.76
CA GLY A 198 -8.65 -7.34 -13.17
C GLY A 198 -9.44 -6.10 -13.56
N THR A 199 -9.61 -5.15 -12.63
CA THR A 199 -10.21 -3.84 -12.94
C THR A 199 -9.26 -3.06 -13.85
N THR A 200 -9.82 -2.48 -14.91
CA THR A 200 -9.05 -1.73 -15.91
C THR A 200 -9.32 -0.24 -15.79
N TYR A 201 -8.25 0.54 -15.65
CA TYR A 201 -8.24 2.00 -15.65
C TYR A 201 -7.65 2.49 -16.97
N TYR A 202 -8.48 3.11 -17.79
CA TYR A 202 -8.11 3.59 -19.11
C TYR A 202 -7.79 5.09 -19.06
N PHE A 203 -6.59 5.44 -19.50
CA PHE A 203 -6.11 6.81 -19.66
C PHE A 203 -6.09 7.20 -21.14
N ASN A 204 -6.54 8.42 -21.43
CA ASN A 204 -6.58 8.95 -22.79
C ASN A 204 -5.18 9.26 -23.35
N THR A 205 -5.13 9.67 -24.62
CA THR A 205 -3.88 9.96 -25.32
C THR A 205 -3.26 11.30 -24.91
N THR A 206 -1.94 11.41 -25.07
CA THR A 206 -1.11 12.65 -24.97
C THR A 206 -0.97 13.26 -23.56
N ILE A 207 -2.07 13.42 -22.83
CA ILE A 207 -2.10 14.01 -21.48
C ILE A 207 -2.56 13.04 -20.41
N HIS A 208 -2.83 11.78 -20.76
CA HIS A 208 -3.01 10.65 -19.84
C HIS A 208 -4.03 10.88 -18.70
N ARG A 209 -5.20 11.43 -19.03
CA ARG A 209 -6.35 11.60 -18.13
C ARG A 209 -7.11 10.29 -17.99
N LEU A 210 -7.49 9.93 -16.76
CA LEU A 210 -8.36 8.78 -16.51
C LEU A 210 -9.73 9.01 -17.15
N ALA A 211 -10.05 8.29 -18.22
CA ALA A 211 -11.32 8.46 -18.94
C ALA A 211 -12.38 7.47 -18.46
N LYS A 212 -11.94 6.28 -18.02
CA LYS A 212 -12.84 5.16 -17.76
C LYS A 212 -12.24 4.15 -16.77
N ILE A 213 -13.09 3.60 -15.92
CA ILE A 213 -12.80 2.42 -15.09
C ILE A 213 -13.78 1.32 -15.50
N THR A 214 -13.30 0.10 -15.70
CA THR A 214 -14.12 -1.04 -16.12
C THR A 214 -13.85 -2.23 -15.21
N ASP A 215 -14.90 -2.94 -14.83
CA ASP A 215 -14.76 -4.19 -14.10
C ASP A 215 -14.05 -5.27 -14.95
N SER A 216 -13.68 -6.37 -14.30
CA SER A 216 -13.01 -7.51 -14.94
C SER A 216 -13.86 -8.20 -16.02
N THR A 217 -15.19 -7.99 -16.01
CA THR A 217 -16.09 -8.53 -17.04
C THR A 217 -16.17 -7.67 -18.30
N GLY A 218 -15.73 -6.42 -18.23
CA GLY A 218 -15.86 -5.43 -19.31
C GLY A 218 -17.24 -4.80 -19.44
N ASN A 219 -18.25 -5.26 -18.67
CA ASN A 219 -19.65 -4.85 -18.83
C ASN A 219 -20.02 -3.63 -17.98
N ASN A 220 -19.38 -3.43 -16.83
CA ASN A 220 -19.71 -2.36 -15.91
C ASN A 220 -18.61 -1.30 -15.90
N MET A 221 -19.03 -0.03 -15.87
CA MET A 221 -18.12 1.06 -16.20
C MET A 221 -18.44 2.34 -15.44
N ILE A 222 -17.38 3.02 -14.98
CA ILE A 222 -17.43 4.41 -14.53
C ILE A 222 -16.73 5.25 -15.60
N SER A 223 -17.31 6.38 -16.00
CA SER A 223 -16.76 7.27 -17.03
C SER A 223 -16.53 8.67 -16.50
N PHE A 224 -15.43 9.30 -16.92
CA PHE A 224 -14.99 10.62 -16.51
C PHE A 224 -15.11 11.60 -17.67
N SER A 225 -15.79 12.71 -17.44
CA SER A 225 -15.88 13.84 -18.37
C SER A 225 -15.02 14.99 -17.87
N TYR A 226 -14.46 15.75 -18.81
CA TYR A 226 -13.52 16.83 -18.51
C TYR A 226 -13.93 18.13 -19.21
N ASN A 227 -13.69 19.25 -18.55
CA ASN A 227 -13.75 20.59 -19.14
C ASN A 227 -12.46 21.33 -18.78
N ASN A 228 -11.80 21.99 -19.74
CA ASN A 228 -10.50 22.65 -19.51
C ASN A 228 -9.47 21.77 -18.79
N ASN A 229 -9.44 20.48 -19.15
CA ASN A 229 -8.60 19.45 -18.56
C ASN A 229 -8.85 19.08 -17.10
N ILE A 230 -9.83 19.66 -16.41
CA ILE A 230 -10.26 19.22 -15.07
C ILE A 230 -11.57 18.42 -15.15
N ILE A 231 -11.78 17.48 -14.22
CA ILE A 231 -12.96 16.62 -14.18
C ILE A 231 -14.20 17.51 -14.06
N SER A 232 -15.13 17.42 -15.00
CA SER A 232 -16.40 18.15 -14.94
C SER A 232 -17.53 17.28 -14.42
N CYS A 233 -17.48 15.98 -14.67
CA CYS A 233 -18.51 15.04 -14.25
C CYS A 233 -18.01 13.59 -14.23
N ILE A 234 -18.52 12.78 -13.32
CA ILE A 234 -18.35 11.33 -13.29
C ILE A 234 -19.73 10.68 -13.48
N THR A 235 -19.83 9.70 -14.38
CA THR A 235 -21.01 8.82 -14.48
C THR A 235 -20.65 7.44 -13.95
N ASP A 236 -21.44 6.91 -13.03
CA ASP A 236 -21.20 5.60 -12.44
C ASP A 236 -21.75 4.43 -13.28
N SER A 237 -21.55 3.20 -12.80
CA SER A 237 -21.99 1.97 -13.47
C SER A 237 -23.51 1.79 -13.58
N VAL A 238 -24.31 2.62 -12.91
CA VAL A 238 -25.78 2.62 -12.96
C VAL A 238 -26.31 3.78 -13.81
N GLY A 239 -25.45 4.71 -14.22
CA GLY A 239 -25.81 5.89 -15.02
C GLY A 239 -26.10 7.15 -14.21
N ARG A 240 -25.82 7.17 -12.90
CA ARG A 240 -25.94 8.37 -12.06
C ARG A 240 -24.79 9.32 -12.38
N ALA A 241 -25.08 10.62 -12.45
CA ALA A 241 -24.09 11.65 -12.72
C ALA A 241 -23.72 12.44 -11.46
N PHE A 242 -22.41 12.70 -11.31
CA PHE A 242 -21.80 13.47 -10.24
C PHE A 242 -21.02 14.63 -10.85
N VAL A 243 -21.54 15.85 -10.73
CA VAL A 243 -21.01 17.06 -11.37
C VAL A 243 -20.06 17.79 -10.42
N PHE A 244 -18.91 18.20 -10.94
CA PHE A 244 -17.83 18.87 -10.22
C PHE A 244 -17.88 20.37 -10.54
N SER A 245 -17.76 21.23 -9.53
CA SER A 245 -17.66 22.68 -9.70
C SER A 245 -16.38 23.22 -9.10
N TYR A 246 -15.79 24.24 -9.72
CA TYR A 246 -14.52 24.81 -9.29
C TYR A 246 -14.59 26.33 -9.23
N SER A 247 -13.80 26.93 -8.35
CA SER A 247 -13.68 28.39 -8.24
C SER A 247 -12.31 28.78 -7.69
N GLY A 248 -11.99 30.08 -7.75
CA GLY A 248 -10.75 30.64 -7.24
C GLY A 248 -9.61 30.66 -8.27
N THR A 249 -8.45 31.17 -7.82
CA THR A 249 -7.22 31.25 -8.62
C THR A 249 -6.05 30.74 -7.76
N PRO A 250 -5.50 29.53 -8.02
CA PRO A 250 -5.93 28.57 -9.04
C PRO A 250 -7.32 27.98 -8.75
N SER A 251 -7.94 27.39 -9.78
CA SER A 251 -9.28 26.82 -9.70
C SER A 251 -9.28 25.54 -8.84
N LEU A 252 -9.90 25.60 -7.66
CA LEU A 252 -10.00 24.48 -6.71
C LEU A 252 -11.42 23.91 -6.70
N LEU A 253 -11.54 22.60 -6.48
CA LEU A 253 -12.82 21.88 -6.43
C LEU A 253 -13.67 22.39 -5.26
N GLN A 254 -14.83 22.96 -5.55
CA GLN A 254 -15.73 23.51 -4.53
C GLN A 254 -16.83 22.54 -4.16
N THR A 255 -17.42 21.85 -5.14
CA THR A 255 -18.53 20.94 -4.88
C THR A 255 -18.51 19.71 -5.77
N ILE A 256 -19.01 18.60 -5.22
CA ILE A 256 -19.41 17.40 -5.98
C ILE A 256 -20.90 17.20 -5.74
N SER A 257 -21.70 17.31 -6.79
CA SER A 257 -23.16 17.20 -6.71
C SER A 257 -23.64 15.99 -7.48
N GLN A 258 -24.34 15.08 -6.80
CA GLN A 258 -25.16 14.11 -7.52
C GLN A 258 -26.37 14.86 -8.09
N VAL A 259 -26.67 14.61 -9.37
CA VAL A 259 -27.76 15.29 -10.08
C VAL A 259 -28.80 14.30 -10.62
N SER A 260 -30.01 14.76 -10.88
CA SER A 260 -31.12 13.93 -11.37
C SER A 260 -31.08 13.63 -12.87
N GLY A 261 -30.35 14.44 -13.63
CA GLY A 261 -30.07 14.25 -15.05
C GLY A 261 -28.75 13.50 -15.29
N ASN A 262 -28.02 13.93 -16.32
CA ASN A 262 -26.76 13.33 -16.74
C ASN A 262 -25.65 14.39 -16.88
N CYS A 263 -24.42 13.98 -17.21
CA CYS A 263 -23.29 14.91 -17.31
C CYS A 263 -23.46 16.02 -18.38
N ALA A 264 -24.27 15.80 -19.42
CA ALA A 264 -24.53 16.80 -20.47
C ALA A 264 -25.72 17.72 -20.12
N SER A 265 -26.64 17.24 -19.29
CA SER A 265 -27.83 17.97 -18.85
C SER A 265 -28.11 17.61 -17.38
N PRO A 266 -27.44 18.29 -16.43
CA PRO A 266 -27.44 17.89 -15.02
C PRO A 266 -28.82 17.82 -14.37
N GLY A 267 -29.75 18.69 -14.74
CA GLY A 267 -31.04 18.76 -14.05
C GLY A 267 -30.91 19.33 -12.64
N SER A 268 -31.66 18.79 -11.68
CA SER A 268 -31.65 19.24 -10.28
C SER A 268 -30.61 18.51 -9.44
N THR A 269 -30.02 19.20 -8.47
CA THR A 269 -29.13 18.61 -7.47
C THR A 269 -29.91 17.75 -6.48
N ILE A 270 -29.43 16.53 -6.24
CA ILE A 270 -29.98 15.57 -5.27
C ILE A 270 -29.26 15.71 -3.93
N ARG A 271 -27.92 15.72 -3.95
CA ARG A 271 -27.05 15.88 -2.80
C ARG A 271 -25.71 16.46 -3.21
N THR A 272 -25.05 17.14 -2.28
CA THR A 272 -23.80 17.85 -2.54
C THR A 272 -22.81 17.66 -1.41
N VAL A 273 -21.56 17.38 -1.77
CA VAL A 273 -20.39 17.57 -0.92
C VAL A 273 -19.80 18.93 -1.26
N SER A 274 -19.36 19.70 -0.26
CA SER A 274 -18.72 21.00 -0.49
C SER A 274 -17.42 21.15 0.29
N TYR A 275 -16.49 21.93 -0.27
CA TYR A 275 -15.14 22.11 0.25
C TYR A 275 -14.84 23.59 0.52
N GLY A 276 -14.12 23.84 1.61
CA GLY A 276 -13.63 25.17 1.99
C GLY A 276 -12.11 25.23 1.96
N TYR A 277 -11.54 26.40 1.63
CA TYR A 277 -10.10 26.57 1.48
C TYR A 277 -9.59 27.81 2.21
N SER A 278 -8.32 27.78 2.62
CA SER A 278 -7.57 28.95 3.05
C SER A 278 -7.06 29.77 1.85
N SER A 279 -6.59 31.00 2.11
CA SER A 279 -5.92 31.82 1.09
C SER A 279 -4.62 31.19 0.56
N SER A 280 -4.01 30.28 1.33
CA SER A 280 -2.82 29.50 0.93
C SER A 280 -3.17 28.20 0.19
N GLN A 281 -4.42 28.02 -0.24
CA GLN A 281 -4.91 26.85 -0.99
C GLN A 281 -4.89 25.55 -0.18
N SER A 282 -4.93 25.62 1.14
CA SER A 282 -5.10 24.44 2.00
C SER A 282 -6.58 24.14 2.19
N LEU A 283 -6.98 22.87 2.10
CA LEU A 283 -8.37 22.44 2.29
C LEU A 283 -8.77 22.54 3.76
N THR A 284 -9.60 23.49 4.16
CA THR A 284 -9.92 23.78 5.57
C THR A 284 -11.21 23.13 6.07
N SER A 285 -12.13 22.79 5.18
CA SER A 285 -13.33 22.04 5.56
C SER A 285 -13.90 21.20 4.43
N GLU A 286 -14.58 20.13 4.80
CA GLU A 286 -15.53 19.41 3.97
C GLU A 286 -16.90 19.43 4.67
N THR A 287 -17.96 19.57 3.88
CA THR A 287 -19.35 19.45 4.34
C THR A 287 -20.04 18.38 3.54
N ASP A 288 -20.54 17.37 4.26
CA ASP A 288 -21.15 16.20 3.66
C ASP A 288 -22.58 16.48 3.16
N PRO A 289 -23.22 15.54 2.43
CA PRO A 289 -24.59 15.69 1.93
C PRO A 289 -25.67 16.04 2.95
N ILE A 290 -25.46 15.73 4.23
CA ILE A 290 -26.44 15.98 5.30
C ILE A 290 -26.03 17.16 6.20
N GLY A 291 -25.00 17.92 5.81
CA GLY A 291 -24.58 19.15 6.46
C GLY A 291 -23.58 18.99 7.61
N ARG A 292 -23.06 17.78 7.84
CA ARG A 292 -22.00 17.56 8.84
C ARG A 292 -20.68 18.08 8.29
N LYS A 293 -19.85 18.68 9.15
CA LYS A 293 -18.60 19.31 8.75
C LYS A 293 -17.39 18.65 9.38
N THR A 294 -16.41 18.34 8.54
CA THR A 294 -15.06 17.95 8.96
C THR A 294 -14.14 19.15 8.70
N TYR A 295 -13.32 19.52 9.68
CA TYR A 295 -12.37 20.62 9.54
C TYR A 295 -10.94 20.11 9.54
N TYR A 296 -10.10 20.79 8.78
CA TYR A 296 -8.66 20.52 8.72
C TYR A 296 -7.90 21.79 9.10
N SER A 297 -6.96 21.64 10.01
CA SER A 297 -6.05 22.73 10.38
C SER A 297 -4.64 22.42 9.89
N TYR A 298 -3.93 23.49 9.57
CA TYR A 298 -2.55 23.47 9.10
C TYR A 298 -1.69 24.28 10.07
N ASN A 299 -0.43 24.56 9.73
CA ASN A 299 0.54 25.28 10.56
C ASN A 299 1.20 24.44 11.66
N ALA A 300 1.59 23.21 11.33
CA ALA A 300 2.42 22.41 12.23
C ALA A 300 3.87 22.89 12.36
N THR A 301 4.26 23.96 11.65
CA THR A 301 5.62 24.53 11.63
C THR A 301 5.57 26.05 11.64
N ALA A 302 6.66 26.69 12.05
CA ALA A 302 6.80 28.15 11.97
C ALA A 302 7.05 28.68 10.55
N SER A 303 7.38 27.82 9.59
CA SER A 303 7.63 28.21 8.19
C SER A 303 6.31 28.42 7.47
N SER A 304 6.02 29.66 7.06
CA SER A 304 4.80 29.99 6.31
C SER A 304 4.71 29.33 4.93
N ALA A 305 5.83 28.91 4.35
CA ALA A 305 5.87 28.19 3.08
C ALA A 305 5.56 26.69 3.24
N VAL A 306 5.97 26.08 4.36
CA VAL A 306 5.76 24.64 4.64
C VAL A 306 4.44 24.41 5.36
N ALA A 307 4.03 25.33 6.24
CA ALA A 307 2.84 25.25 7.06
C ALA A 307 1.55 24.86 6.29
N PRO A 308 1.28 25.38 5.07
CA PRO A 308 0.11 25.01 4.27
C PRO A 308 0.08 23.55 3.79
N TRP A 309 1.22 22.86 3.82
CA TRP A 309 1.37 21.48 3.34
C TRP A 309 1.22 20.43 4.43
N LEU A 310 1.45 20.77 5.70
CA LEU A 310 1.44 19.83 6.81
C LEU A 310 0.13 19.92 7.60
N LEU A 311 -0.66 18.84 7.54
CA LEU A 311 -1.93 18.71 8.25
C LEU A 311 -1.66 18.58 9.76
N SER A 312 -2.09 19.56 10.56
CA SER A 312 -1.87 19.59 12.01
C SER A 312 -3.04 19.04 12.81
N ARG A 313 -4.26 19.05 12.25
CA ARG A 313 -5.46 18.55 12.93
C ARG A 313 -6.57 18.17 11.97
N VAL A 314 -7.28 17.10 12.29
CA VAL A 314 -8.63 16.80 11.77
C VAL A 314 -9.63 16.98 12.91
N THR A 315 -10.70 17.74 12.69
CA THR A 315 -11.82 17.85 13.64
C THR A 315 -13.06 17.26 12.97
N TYR A 316 -13.61 16.21 13.56
CA TYR A 316 -14.76 15.48 13.03
C TYR A 316 -16.08 16.16 13.39
N PRO A 317 -17.20 15.82 12.72
CA PRO A 317 -18.53 16.34 13.06
C PRO A 317 -18.98 16.07 14.50
N THR A 318 -18.41 15.04 15.13
CA THR A 318 -18.64 14.71 16.55
C THR A 318 -17.97 15.68 17.52
N SER A 319 -17.26 16.70 17.01
CA SER A 319 -16.37 17.61 17.74
C SER A 319 -15.10 16.97 18.31
N TRP A 320 -14.93 15.65 18.16
CA TRP A 320 -13.65 15.00 18.43
C TRP A 320 -12.62 15.45 17.42
N LEU A 321 -11.35 15.33 17.80
CA LEU A 321 -10.24 15.70 16.96
C LEU A 321 -9.12 14.66 17.02
N THR A 322 -8.32 14.70 15.97
CA THR A 322 -6.99 14.09 15.93
C THR A 322 -5.98 15.19 15.63
N ASN A 323 -5.01 15.37 16.52
CA ASN A 323 -3.92 16.33 16.39
C ASN A 323 -2.62 15.63 16.02
N TYR A 324 -1.83 16.33 15.20
CA TYR A 324 -0.56 15.89 14.67
C TYR A 324 0.53 16.89 15.02
N THR A 325 1.56 16.43 15.72
CA THR A 325 2.77 17.24 15.94
C THR A 325 3.94 16.61 15.22
N TYR A 326 4.70 17.46 14.53
CA TYR A 326 5.84 17.04 13.74
C TYR A 326 7.17 17.26 14.47
N GLY A 327 8.10 16.37 14.23
CA GLY A 327 9.54 16.56 14.42
C GLY A 327 10.21 16.77 13.06
N THR A 328 11.38 17.39 13.05
CA THR A 328 12.16 17.60 11.83
C THR A 328 13.36 16.65 11.79
N SER A 329 13.76 16.27 10.58
CA SER A 329 14.98 15.53 10.32
C SER A 329 15.57 15.97 8.98
N LEU A 330 16.88 15.83 8.81
CA LEU A 330 17.52 16.13 7.54
C LEU A 330 17.56 14.89 6.64
N LEU A 331 17.21 15.08 5.38
CA LEU A 331 17.50 14.17 4.29
C LEU A 331 18.83 14.59 3.65
N GLY A 332 19.87 13.80 3.91
CA GLY A 332 21.24 14.18 3.57
C GLY A 332 21.66 15.44 4.32
N THR A 333 22.02 16.49 3.60
CA THR A 333 22.57 17.74 4.18
C THR A 333 21.70 18.98 3.96
N GLN A 334 20.63 18.90 3.15
CA GLN A 334 19.93 20.10 2.68
C GLN A 334 18.40 20.03 2.73
N ALA A 335 17.80 18.87 2.46
CA ALA A 335 16.35 18.74 2.46
C ALA A 335 15.85 18.39 3.87
N THR A 336 14.71 18.96 4.25
CA THR A 336 14.09 18.72 5.56
C THR A 336 12.90 17.80 5.38
N ILE A 337 12.83 16.76 6.20
CA ILE A 337 11.67 15.87 6.33
C ILE A 337 10.96 16.24 7.63
N TYR A 338 9.63 16.21 7.58
CA TYR A 338 8.78 16.32 8.76
C TYR A 338 8.21 14.93 9.05
N ARG A 339 8.24 14.53 10.32
CA ARG A 339 7.73 13.23 10.76
C ARG A 339 6.81 13.42 11.94
N ILE A 340 5.69 12.71 11.99
CA ILE A 340 4.80 12.72 13.14
C ILE A 340 5.54 12.17 14.35
N LYS A 341 5.73 13.00 15.38
CA LYS A 341 6.30 12.59 16.68
C LYS A 341 5.23 12.34 17.73
N LEU A 342 4.04 12.90 17.52
CA LEU A 342 2.93 12.83 18.47
C LEU A 342 1.61 12.90 17.69
N GLN A 343 0.74 11.93 17.96
CA GLN A 343 -0.64 11.90 17.52
C GLN A 343 -1.55 11.80 18.74
N ILE A 344 -2.51 12.71 18.86
CA ILE A 344 -3.47 12.73 19.97
C ILE A 344 -4.88 12.68 19.41
N THR A 345 -5.69 11.74 19.89
CA THR A 345 -7.11 11.65 19.56
C THR A 345 -7.95 11.86 20.82
N GLY A 346 -8.93 12.76 20.77
CA GLY A 346 -9.78 13.05 21.92
C GLY A 346 -10.79 14.18 21.68
N PRO A 347 -11.58 14.54 22.70
CA PRO A 347 -12.55 15.65 22.62
C PRO A 347 -11.90 17.03 22.60
N SER A 348 -10.63 17.16 23.01
CA SER A 348 -9.89 18.43 22.95
C SER A 348 -8.39 18.19 22.81
N ALA A 349 -7.64 19.23 22.46
CA ALA A 349 -6.18 19.16 22.34
C ALA A 349 -5.47 18.87 23.67
N THR A 350 -6.13 19.10 24.80
CA THR A 350 -5.59 18.93 26.16
C THR A 350 -6.21 17.73 26.90
N SER A 351 -7.14 17.02 26.26
CA SER A 351 -7.83 15.87 26.84
C SER A 351 -7.74 14.72 25.85
N ALA A 352 -6.59 14.04 25.88
CA ALA A 352 -6.36 12.85 25.07
C ALA A 352 -7.24 11.70 25.58
N ALA A 353 -7.96 11.03 24.67
CA ALA A 353 -8.50 9.69 24.93
C ALA A 353 -7.43 8.65 24.56
N ARG A 354 -6.70 8.88 23.46
CA ARG A 354 -5.54 8.10 23.03
C ARG A 354 -4.43 9.03 22.60
N GLU A 355 -3.21 8.61 22.88
CA GLU A 355 -2.01 9.31 22.44
C GLU A 355 -0.96 8.30 21.97
N PHE A 356 -0.31 8.62 20.86
CA PHE A 356 0.80 7.87 20.31
C PHE A 356 2.01 8.79 20.19
N VAL A 357 3.10 8.42 20.85
CA VAL A 357 4.39 9.10 20.76
C VAL A 357 5.32 8.26 19.90
N TYR A 358 5.85 8.86 18.84
CA TYR A 358 6.68 8.20 17.86
C TYR A 358 8.13 8.67 17.99
N ALA A 359 9.05 7.71 18.04
CA ALA A 359 10.48 7.95 17.97
C ALA A 359 11.06 7.16 16.79
N TYR A 360 11.87 7.82 15.96
CA TYR A 360 12.48 7.21 14.78
C TYR A 360 14.00 7.26 14.89
N ASN A 361 14.65 6.18 14.48
CA ASN A 361 16.10 6.11 14.37
C ASN A 361 16.51 6.07 12.89
N GLN A 362 17.06 7.19 12.44
CA GLN A 362 17.52 7.40 11.07
C GLN A 362 19.06 7.57 11.09
N PRO A 363 19.83 6.55 10.65
CA PRO A 363 21.26 6.71 10.38
C PRO A 363 21.48 7.60 9.14
N VAL A 364 22.73 7.77 8.69
CA VAL A 364 23.04 8.57 7.50
C VAL A 364 22.28 8.03 6.28
N GLY A 365 21.37 8.83 5.71
CA GLY A 365 20.48 8.44 4.62
C GLY A 365 19.03 8.83 4.93
N ASP A 366 18.05 8.29 4.19
CA ASP A 366 16.62 8.52 4.45
C ASP A 366 15.96 7.45 5.34
N GLN A 367 16.45 6.22 5.24
CA GLN A 367 15.77 5.04 5.78
C GLN A 367 15.71 5.04 7.30
N VAL A 368 14.51 4.91 7.86
CA VAL A 368 14.33 4.58 9.29
C VAL A 368 14.66 3.11 9.49
N THR A 369 15.62 2.83 10.36
CA THR A 369 16.05 1.44 10.64
C THR A 369 15.28 0.81 11.78
N ASN A 370 14.80 1.62 12.72
CA ASN A 370 13.90 1.21 13.79
C ASN A 370 13.07 2.40 14.26
N SER A 371 11.90 2.09 14.81
CA SER A 371 11.04 3.08 15.44
C SER A 371 10.36 2.52 16.69
N THR A 372 9.95 3.40 17.58
CA THR A 372 9.19 3.08 18.77
C THR A 372 7.91 3.89 18.77
N VAL A 373 6.79 3.22 19.01
CA VAL A 373 5.48 3.84 19.22
C VAL A 373 5.06 3.57 20.66
N MET A 374 5.04 4.62 21.48
CA MET A 374 4.51 4.55 22.84
C MET A 374 3.03 4.87 22.81
N THR A 375 2.20 3.99 23.35
CA THR A 375 0.74 4.17 23.37
C THR A 375 0.29 4.56 24.77
N TYR A 376 -0.56 5.57 24.84
CA TYR A 376 -1.17 6.08 26.06
C TYR A 376 -2.68 5.90 26.00
N ASN A 377 -3.26 5.51 27.14
CA ASN A 377 -4.69 5.64 27.41
C ASN A 377 -4.86 6.85 28.34
N ALA A 378 -5.40 7.94 27.79
CA ALA A 378 -5.31 9.26 28.39
C ALA A 378 -3.86 9.63 28.76
N THR A 379 -3.51 9.69 30.05
CA THR A 379 -2.17 10.06 30.53
C THR A 379 -1.30 8.86 30.91
N ALA A 380 -1.86 7.65 30.96
CA ALA A 380 -1.12 6.45 31.37
C ALA A 380 -0.55 5.73 30.15
N ILE A 381 0.74 5.40 30.20
CA ILE A 381 1.37 4.52 29.21
C ILE A 381 0.75 3.13 29.37
N VAL A 382 0.33 2.53 28.25
CA VAL A 382 -0.23 1.18 28.23
C VAL A 382 0.67 0.18 27.53
N SER A 383 1.40 0.61 26.49
CA SER A 383 2.26 -0.28 25.72
C SER A 383 3.35 0.46 24.95
N TYR A 384 4.35 -0.31 24.54
CA TYR A 384 5.36 0.09 23.57
C TYR A 384 5.31 -0.87 22.39
N THR A 385 5.34 -0.32 21.17
CA THR A 385 5.55 -1.10 19.95
C THR A 385 6.90 -0.74 19.36
N LEU A 386 7.79 -1.71 19.27
CA LEU A 386 9.16 -1.59 18.78
C LEU A 386 9.23 -2.19 17.38
N TYR A 387 9.58 -1.39 16.39
CA TYR A 387 9.79 -1.83 15.03
C TYR A 387 11.27 -1.83 14.67
N ALA A 388 11.69 -2.81 13.88
CA ALA A 388 12.96 -2.80 13.16
C ALA A 388 12.71 -3.15 11.70
N PHE A 389 13.34 -2.40 10.80
CA PHE A 389 13.13 -2.50 9.36
C PHE A 389 14.44 -2.83 8.63
N SER A 390 14.31 -3.65 7.60
CA SER A 390 15.38 -3.94 6.65
C SER A 390 14.77 -4.28 5.29
N SER A 391 15.58 -4.32 4.24
CA SER A 391 15.12 -4.82 2.93
C SER A 391 14.74 -6.31 2.97
N ALA A 392 15.26 -7.08 3.92
CA ALA A 392 14.98 -8.51 4.06
C ALA A 392 13.74 -8.81 4.92
N GLY A 393 13.11 -7.79 5.51
CA GLY A 393 11.98 -7.98 6.40
C GLY A 393 11.85 -6.95 7.51
N MET A 394 10.85 -7.18 8.36
CA MET A 394 10.50 -6.35 9.51
C MET A 394 10.31 -7.21 10.75
N SER A 395 10.58 -6.64 11.92
CA SER A 395 10.17 -7.19 13.20
C SER A 395 9.47 -6.15 14.05
N GLN A 396 8.38 -6.55 14.67
CA GLN A 396 7.55 -5.77 15.59
C GLN A 396 7.48 -6.53 16.92
N ASN A 397 7.81 -5.87 18.02
CA ASN A 397 7.59 -6.39 19.37
C ASN A 397 6.70 -5.42 20.14
N VAL A 398 5.64 -5.94 20.76
CA VAL A 398 4.75 -5.19 21.64
C VAL A 398 5.01 -5.60 23.07
N THR A 399 5.24 -4.61 23.93
CA THR A 399 5.39 -4.78 25.38
C THR A 399 4.34 -3.99 26.12
N ASP A 400 4.03 -4.40 27.35
CA ASP A 400 3.24 -3.60 28.28
C ASP A 400 4.04 -2.37 28.78
N TYR A 401 3.41 -1.56 29.64
CA TYR A 401 4.03 -0.37 30.25
C TYR A 401 5.29 -0.67 31.10
N ALA A 402 5.45 -1.91 31.56
CA ALA A 402 6.58 -2.37 32.36
C ALA A 402 7.65 -3.09 31.51
N HIS A 403 7.53 -3.02 30.18
CA HIS A 403 8.39 -3.67 29.20
C HIS A 403 8.34 -5.21 29.22
N ASN A 404 7.29 -5.81 29.79
CA ASN A 404 7.06 -7.24 29.63
C ASN A 404 6.52 -7.51 28.22
N PHE A 405 7.04 -8.54 27.58
CA PHE A 405 6.62 -8.94 26.24
C PHE A 405 5.15 -9.38 26.24
N VAL A 406 4.36 -8.87 25.29
CA VAL A 406 2.95 -9.22 25.09
C VAL A 406 2.80 -10.08 23.84
N HIS A 407 3.27 -9.57 22.69
CA HIS A 407 3.29 -10.31 21.43
C HIS A 407 4.32 -9.71 20.48
N GLY A 408 4.66 -10.42 19.42
CA GLY A 408 5.52 -9.90 18.37
C GLY A 408 5.22 -10.55 17.03
N LEU A 409 5.74 -9.93 15.97
CA LEU A 409 5.59 -10.33 14.59
C LEU A 409 6.93 -10.13 13.90
N ALA A 410 7.41 -11.10 13.14
CA ALA A 410 8.54 -10.91 12.25
C ALA A 410 8.19 -11.41 10.85
N GLN A 411 8.29 -10.53 9.86
CA GLN A 411 8.04 -10.83 8.46
C GLN A 411 9.37 -10.86 7.72
N ARG A 412 9.55 -11.86 6.87
CA ARG A 412 10.67 -11.91 5.92
C ARG A 412 10.13 -11.63 4.54
N PHE A 413 10.82 -10.76 3.82
CA PHE A 413 10.44 -10.35 2.48
C PHE A 413 11.16 -11.19 1.44
N GLY A 414 10.42 -11.57 0.41
CA GLY A 414 10.99 -12.10 -0.83
C GLY A 414 11.57 -10.98 -1.68
N VAL A 415 12.10 -11.34 -2.85
CA VAL A 415 12.79 -10.41 -3.74
C VAL A 415 11.87 -9.34 -4.34
N ASN A 416 10.55 -9.61 -4.38
CA ASN A 416 9.54 -8.67 -4.86
C ASN A 416 8.79 -8.00 -3.70
N GLY A 417 9.23 -8.16 -2.46
CA GLY A 417 8.54 -7.57 -1.29
C GLY A 417 7.32 -8.36 -0.79
N GLU A 418 7.02 -9.49 -1.41
CA GLU A 418 6.04 -10.46 -0.89
C GLU A 418 6.51 -11.06 0.44
N ILE A 419 5.59 -11.61 1.24
CA ILE A 419 5.89 -12.11 2.60
C ILE A 419 5.85 -13.64 2.59
N PRO A 420 6.90 -14.36 2.13
CA PRO A 420 6.88 -15.82 2.08
C PRO A 420 6.95 -16.46 3.47
N ARG A 421 7.36 -15.70 4.49
CA ARG A 421 7.51 -16.20 5.85
C ARG A 421 7.15 -15.15 6.88
N GLU A 422 6.31 -15.55 7.81
CA GLU A 422 5.87 -14.76 8.95
C GLU A 422 6.09 -15.55 10.24
N ILE A 423 6.51 -14.88 11.30
CA ILE A 423 6.77 -15.48 12.61
C ILE A 423 5.95 -14.72 13.63
N THR A 424 4.98 -15.37 14.25
CA THR A 424 4.24 -14.81 15.39
C THR A 424 4.96 -15.20 16.66
N LEU A 425 5.41 -14.21 17.43
CA LEU A 425 6.11 -14.39 18.69
C LEU A 425 5.11 -14.34 19.85
N VAL A 426 5.10 -15.38 20.67
CA VAL A 426 4.27 -15.50 21.90
C VAL A 426 5.10 -15.29 23.16
N SER A 427 6.42 -15.28 23.04
CA SER A 427 7.37 -14.83 24.06
C SER A 427 8.63 -14.27 23.38
N PRO A 428 9.59 -13.69 24.13
CA PRO A 428 10.84 -13.20 23.56
C PRO A 428 11.67 -14.26 22.82
N THR A 429 11.44 -15.55 23.11
CA THR A 429 12.22 -16.67 22.56
C THR A 429 11.36 -17.73 21.89
N GLN A 430 10.04 -17.64 21.98
CA GLN A 430 9.11 -18.63 21.44
C GLN A 430 8.14 -17.97 20.46
N GLY A 431 7.89 -18.67 19.37
CA GLY A 431 6.93 -18.27 18.35
C GLY A 431 6.62 -19.42 17.43
N PHE A 432 5.67 -19.20 16.53
CA PHE A 432 5.34 -20.11 15.46
C PHE A 432 5.53 -19.44 14.11
N THR A 433 5.93 -20.22 13.13
CA THR A 433 6.21 -19.74 11.78
C THR A 433 5.08 -20.14 10.85
N ASN A 434 4.58 -19.18 10.08
CA ASN A 434 3.68 -19.39 8.96
C ASN A 434 4.46 -19.18 7.67
N TYR A 435 4.11 -19.97 6.65
CA TYR A 435 4.71 -19.89 5.33
C TYR A 435 3.66 -19.59 4.29
N TYR A 436 4.04 -18.78 3.32
CA TYR A 436 3.18 -18.36 2.23
C TYR A 436 3.96 -18.46 0.91
N SER A 437 3.23 -18.73 -0.17
CA SER A 437 3.75 -18.60 -1.52
C SER A 437 2.73 -17.86 -2.36
N TYR A 438 3.22 -16.99 -3.21
CA TYR A 438 2.42 -16.14 -4.08
C TYR A 438 2.76 -16.42 -5.53
N ASP A 439 1.79 -16.22 -6.40
CA ASP A 439 2.08 -16.06 -7.82
C ASP A 439 2.71 -14.68 -8.08
N LEU A 440 3.10 -14.43 -9.33
CA LEU A 440 3.74 -13.18 -9.71
C LEU A 440 2.85 -11.97 -9.40
N TRP A 441 1.52 -12.12 -9.36
CA TRP A 441 0.55 -11.04 -9.14
C TRP A 441 0.15 -10.85 -7.67
N GLY A 442 0.84 -11.53 -6.75
CA GLY A 442 0.59 -11.43 -5.32
C GLY A 442 -0.63 -12.22 -4.84
N ASN A 443 -1.20 -13.11 -5.67
CA ASN A 443 -2.26 -14.00 -5.22
C ASN A 443 -1.64 -15.13 -4.39
N LEU A 444 -2.25 -15.44 -3.24
CA LEU A 444 -1.80 -16.51 -2.37
C LEU A 444 -2.09 -17.87 -3.02
N ILE A 445 -1.04 -18.61 -3.42
CA ILE A 445 -1.16 -19.94 -4.03
C ILE A 445 -0.95 -21.07 -3.04
N TYR A 446 -0.25 -20.80 -1.94
CA TYR A 446 -0.02 -21.74 -0.86
C TYR A 446 0.09 -21.02 0.46
N SER A 447 -0.51 -21.59 1.51
CA SER A 447 -0.24 -21.18 2.88
C SER A 447 -0.12 -22.38 3.80
N ARG A 448 0.77 -22.25 4.78
CA ARG A 448 0.90 -23.15 5.92
C ARG A 448 0.85 -22.32 7.18
N SER A 449 -0.20 -22.54 7.96
CA SER A 449 -0.46 -21.84 9.21
C SER A 449 -0.35 -22.80 10.38
N THR A 450 0.33 -22.37 11.45
CA THR A 450 0.41 -23.17 12.68
C THR A 450 -0.92 -23.12 13.43
N ILE A 451 -1.48 -24.29 13.79
CA ILE A 451 -2.67 -24.42 14.65
C ILE A 451 -2.25 -24.59 16.10
N SER A 452 -1.28 -25.48 16.36
CA SER A 452 -0.68 -25.69 17.66
C SER A 452 0.80 -26.02 17.49
N SER A 453 1.63 -25.50 18.37
CA SER A 453 3.06 -25.86 18.46
C SER A 453 3.30 -27.11 19.30
N SER A 454 2.27 -27.62 19.99
CA SER A 454 2.34 -28.83 20.81
C SER A 454 0.98 -29.50 20.93
N PRO A 455 0.71 -30.62 20.20
CA PRO A 455 1.55 -31.21 19.15
C PRO A 455 1.65 -30.30 17.93
N SER A 456 2.75 -30.39 17.16
CA SER A 456 2.96 -29.66 15.90
C SER A 456 1.82 -29.95 14.91
N LEU A 457 0.81 -29.09 14.92
CA LEU A 457 -0.39 -29.21 14.08
C LEU A 457 -0.42 -28.02 13.15
N PHE A 458 -0.50 -28.30 11.86
CA PHE A 458 -0.51 -27.29 10.81
C PHE A 458 -1.79 -27.39 9.97
N ARG A 459 -2.28 -26.24 9.52
CA ARG A 459 -3.26 -26.12 8.46
C ARG A 459 -2.53 -25.73 7.20
N GLU A 460 -2.76 -26.47 6.13
CA GLU A 460 -2.27 -26.10 4.82
C GLU A 460 -3.42 -25.82 3.85
N SER A 461 -3.24 -24.79 3.04
CA SER A 461 -4.16 -24.39 1.99
C SER A 461 -3.41 -24.26 0.67
N PHE A 462 -4.05 -24.73 -0.39
CA PHE A 462 -3.52 -24.72 -1.74
C PHE A 462 -4.55 -24.05 -2.66
N SER A 463 -4.11 -23.15 -3.53
CA SER A 463 -4.94 -22.61 -4.60
C SER A 463 -4.91 -23.57 -5.80
N SER A 464 -6.07 -23.85 -6.36
CA SER A 464 -6.20 -24.59 -7.63
C SER A 464 -5.87 -23.75 -8.87
N TYR A 465 -5.61 -22.45 -8.69
CA TYR A 465 -5.45 -21.47 -9.78
C TYR A 465 -4.29 -20.51 -9.50
N TYR A 466 -3.49 -20.21 -10.52
CA TYR A 466 -2.48 -19.14 -10.52
C TYR A 466 -2.27 -18.63 -11.96
N ASN A 467 -1.84 -17.37 -12.11
CA ASN A 467 -1.75 -16.70 -13.42
C ASN A 467 -0.37 -16.07 -13.70
N ASP A 468 0.72 -16.87 -13.69
CA ASP A 468 2.09 -16.41 -13.99
C ASP A 468 2.37 -16.13 -15.50
N GLY A 469 1.36 -15.80 -16.30
CA GLY A 469 1.53 -15.59 -17.75
C GLY A 469 1.96 -16.83 -18.55
N LEU A 470 1.92 -18.02 -17.93
CA LEU A 470 2.12 -19.33 -18.56
C LEU A 470 0.76 -19.98 -18.89
N PRO A 471 0.70 -20.94 -19.84
CA PRO A 471 -0.51 -21.72 -20.09
C PRO A 471 -1.06 -22.30 -18.78
N GLN A 472 -2.39 -22.29 -18.59
CA GLN A 472 -3.06 -22.87 -17.42
C GLN A 472 -2.49 -24.26 -17.11
N GLY A 473 -1.65 -24.31 -16.08
CA GLY A 473 -1.07 -25.54 -15.58
C GLY A 473 -1.47 -25.66 -14.13
N PHE A 474 -1.85 -26.86 -13.70
CA PHE A 474 -1.77 -27.17 -12.28
C PHE A 474 -0.28 -27.05 -11.91
N ARG A 475 0.08 -26.20 -10.94
CA ARG A 475 1.30 -26.50 -10.20
C ARG A 475 1.06 -27.87 -9.59
N ALA A 476 1.91 -28.82 -9.94
CA ALA A 476 1.91 -30.08 -9.23
C ALA A 476 2.10 -29.76 -7.75
N PHE A 477 1.37 -30.45 -6.88
CA PHE A 477 1.53 -30.40 -5.42
C PHE A 477 3.01 -30.39 -4.96
N GLN A 478 3.94 -30.88 -5.79
CA GLN A 478 5.40 -30.83 -5.59
C GLN A 478 6.02 -29.41 -5.56
N ASP A 479 5.47 -28.44 -6.30
CA ASP A 479 6.10 -27.12 -6.49
C ASP A 479 5.93 -26.23 -5.24
N THR A 480 4.98 -26.55 -4.37
CA THR A 480 4.81 -25.88 -3.07
C THR A 480 5.91 -26.20 -2.06
N PHE A 481 6.79 -27.17 -2.36
CA PHE A 481 7.94 -27.57 -1.51
C PHE A 481 9.29 -27.09 -2.05
N GLY A 482 9.29 -26.37 -3.18
CA GLY A 482 10.47 -26.11 -4.01
C GLY A 482 11.48 -25.12 -3.44
N GLN A 483 11.08 -24.17 -2.59
CA GLN A 483 12.02 -23.14 -2.10
C GLN A 483 13.15 -23.72 -1.22
N ASN A 484 12.94 -24.88 -0.58
CA ASN A 484 13.95 -25.53 0.26
C ASN A 484 14.21 -27.00 -0.11
N ASN A 485 13.85 -27.45 -1.32
CA ASN A 485 13.99 -28.86 -1.73
C ASN A 485 13.44 -29.89 -0.71
N GLY A 486 12.37 -29.54 0.02
CA GLY A 486 11.82 -30.39 1.07
C GLY A 486 12.72 -30.63 2.31
N THR A 487 13.80 -29.87 2.49
CA THR A 487 14.80 -30.07 3.57
C THR A 487 14.52 -29.31 4.88
N ALA A 488 13.38 -28.62 4.99
CA ALA A 488 13.01 -27.97 6.24
C ALA A 488 12.73 -29.05 7.31
N SER A 489 13.35 -28.89 8.49
CA SER A 489 13.28 -29.88 9.58
C SER A 489 11.87 -30.12 10.13
N ASP A 490 10.94 -29.22 9.80
CA ASP A 490 9.54 -29.21 10.17
C ASP A 490 8.62 -29.45 8.97
N ASN A 491 9.09 -29.96 7.83
CA ASN A 491 8.22 -30.30 6.69
C ASN A 491 7.60 -31.70 6.86
N PRO A 492 6.27 -31.82 7.09
CA PRO A 492 5.61 -33.11 7.25
C PRO A 492 5.53 -33.89 5.93
N TRP A 493 5.66 -33.20 4.78
CA TRP A 493 5.79 -33.80 3.47
C TRP A 493 7.25 -34.18 3.23
N ASN A 494 7.75 -35.08 4.07
CA ASN A 494 9.11 -35.58 3.96
C ASN A 494 9.28 -36.33 2.64
N VAL A 495 10.04 -35.77 1.71
CA VAL A 495 10.45 -36.44 0.46
C VAL A 495 11.92 -36.84 0.54
N THR A 496 12.36 -37.46 1.64
CA THR A 496 13.70 -38.07 1.65
C THR A 496 13.68 -39.25 0.69
N ASN A 497 14.53 -39.19 -0.34
CA ASN A 497 14.74 -40.22 -1.37
C ASN A 497 13.58 -40.51 -2.34
N GLY A 498 12.55 -39.66 -2.40
CA GLY A 498 11.45 -39.84 -3.34
C GLY A 498 11.37 -38.79 -4.43
N TYR A 499 10.91 -39.19 -5.63
CA TYR A 499 10.52 -38.26 -6.69
C TYR A 499 9.01 -38.34 -6.85
N TRP A 500 8.31 -37.25 -6.56
CA TRP A 500 6.98 -37.03 -7.13
C TRP A 500 7.22 -36.48 -8.54
N MET A 501 6.83 -37.22 -9.56
CA MET A 501 6.91 -36.78 -10.96
C MET A 501 5.52 -36.68 -11.54
N VAL A 502 5.21 -35.53 -12.15
CA VAL A 502 4.05 -35.37 -13.02
C VAL A 502 4.50 -35.46 -14.47
N LYS A 503 4.08 -36.53 -15.15
CA LYS A 503 4.29 -36.70 -16.59
C LYS A 503 2.93 -36.89 -17.27
N GLY A 504 2.49 -35.89 -18.03
CA GLY A 504 1.22 -35.93 -18.74
C GLY A 504 -0.01 -36.02 -17.82
N GLY A 505 0.00 -35.36 -16.66
CA GLY A 505 -1.13 -35.36 -15.71
C GLY A 505 -1.26 -36.61 -14.84
N VAL A 506 -0.33 -37.57 -14.94
CA VAL A 506 -0.27 -38.76 -14.09
C VAL A 506 0.76 -38.53 -12.98
N TYR A 507 0.31 -38.72 -11.74
CA TYR A 507 1.14 -38.61 -10.53
C TYR A 507 1.78 -39.96 -10.23
N ASN A 508 3.11 -40.00 -10.13
CA ASN A 508 3.86 -41.17 -9.67
C ASN A 508 4.74 -40.75 -8.48
N GLY A 509 4.64 -41.47 -7.37
CA GLY A 509 5.42 -41.22 -6.15
C GLY A 509 6.03 -42.52 -5.64
N THR A 510 7.25 -42.45 -5.11
CA THR A 510 7.88 -43.53 -4.35
C THR A 510 7.52 -43.41 -2.87
N GLU A 511 7.49 -44.53 -2.14
CA GLU A 511 7.19 -44.55 -0.70
C GLU A 511 8.10 -43.59 0.07
N THR A 512 7.51 -42.79 0.97
CA THR A 512 8.23 -41.90 1.87
C THR A 512 8.53 -42.62 3.19
N SER A 513 9.73 -42.44 3.74
CA SER A 513 10.10 -42.93 5.07
C SER A 513 10.13 -41.77 6.08
N GLY A 514 9.44 -41.86 7.21
CA GLY A 514 9.44 -40.83 8.25
C GLY A 514 8.27 -40.96 9.23
N LEU A 515 8.29 -40.13 10.30
CA LEU A 515 7.14 -40.03 11.22
C LEU A 515 5.96 -39.39 10.50
N LEU A 516 4.79 -40.03 10.58
CA LEU A 516 3.53 -39.48 10.08
C LEU A 516 3.04 -38.39 11.04
N GLU A 517 2.98 -37.14 10.58
CA GLU A 517 2.40 -36.04 11.34
C GLU A 517 0.89 -35.90 11.05
N ASN A 518 0.11 -35.46 12.04
CA ASN A 518 -1.30 -35.16 11.85
C ASN A 518 -1.44 -33.86 11.04
N MET A 519 -2.03 -33.94 9.85
CA MET A 519 -2.22 -32.79 8.96
C MET A 519 -3.69 -32.58 8.61
N VAL A 520 -4.10 -31.30 8.55
CA VAL A 520 -5.39 -30.89 8.02
C VAL A 520 -5.15 -30.07 6.76
N SER A 521 -5.39 -30.68 5.61
CA SER A 521 -5.35 -30.01 4.30
C SER A 521 -6.76 -29.58 3.88
N SER A 522 -6.89 -28.34 3.41
CA SER A 522 -8.13 -27.86 2.79
C SER A 522 -7.82 -27.19 1.45
N ASN A 523 -8.77 -27.26 0.52
CA ASN A 523 -8.70 -26.52 -0.74
C ASN A 523 -9.90 -25.58 -0.81
N SER A 524 -9.67 -24.33 -1.24
CA SER A 524 -10.73 -23.36 -1.51
C SER A 524 -10.77 -23.12 -3.01
N ILE A 525 -11.87 -23.55 -3.65
CA ILE A 525 -12.10 -23.28 -5.06
C ILE A 525 -12.70 -21.88 -5.14
N GLY A 526 -11.85 -20.88 -5.41
CA GLY A 526 -12.24 -19.47 -5.47
C GLY A 526 -13.07 -19.07 -6.69
N THR A 527 -13.40 -20.02 -7.58
CA THR A 527 -14.23 -19.79 -8.78
C THR A 527 -15.29 -20.88 -8.90
N ALA A 528 -16.51 -20.54 -9.31
CA ALA A 528 -17.64 -21.46 -9.37
C ALA A 528 -17.50 -22.57 -10.43
N ASP A 529 -16.45 -22.53 -11.25
CA ASP A 529 -16.34 -23.31 -12.49
C ASP A 529 -15.38 -24.51 -12.39
N LEU A 530 -14.83 -24.79 -11.20
CA LEU A 530 -13.87 -25.89 -11.00
C LEU A 530 -14.40 -26.95 -10.02
N SER A 531 -14.34 -28.20 -10.44
CA SER A 531 -14.67 -29.39 -9.63
C SER A 531 -13.38 -30.17 -9.35
N LEU A 532 -13.10 -30.44 -8.08
CA LEU A 532 -12.02 -31.32 -7.64
C LEU A 532 -12.59 -32.69 -7.26
N GLN A 533 -12.01 -33.75 -7.82
CA GLN A 533 -12.32 -35.14 -7.45
C GLN A 533 -11.05 -35.77 -6.89
N ALA A 534 -11.00 -35.96 -5.57
CA ALA A 534 -9.88 -36.65 -4.91
C ALA A 534 -10.21 -38.15 -4.77
N ARG A 535 -9.28 -39.03 -5.17
CA ARG A 535 -9.30 -40.45 -4.79
C ARG A 535 -8.37 -40.65 -3.60
N VAL A 536 -8.95 -40.98 -2.45
CA VAL A 536 -8.20 -41.39 -1.25
C VAL A 536 -7.92 -42.87 -1.34
N TYR A 537 -6.65 -43.27 -1.41
CA TYR A 537 -6.24 -44.66 -1.27
C TYR A 537 -6.00 -44.96 0.21
N ILE A 538 -6.87 -45.78 0.81
CA ILE A 538 -6.67 -46.27 2.18
C ILE A 538 -5.61 -47.38 2.11
N GLY A 539 -4.36 -47.02 2.40
CA GLY A 539 -3.21 -47.93 2.25
C GLY A 539 -3.18 -49.10 3.23
N ARG A 540 -3.80 -48.98 4.41
CA ARG A 540 -3.94 -50.08 5.38
C ARG A 540 -4.96 -49.75 6.49
N GLN A 541 -5.87 -50.68 6.75
CA GLN A 541 -6.76 -50.64 7.92
C GLN A 541 -5.95 -50.98 9.18
N ILE A 542 -5.89 -50.08 10.16
CA ILE A 542 -5.03 -50.23 11.36
C ILE A 542 -5.80 -50.86 12.55
N ASN A 543 -7.13 -50.77 12.60
CA ASN A 543 -7.93 -51.43 13.63
C ASN A 543 -9.33 -51.84 13.12
N SER A 544 -9.80 -53.01 13.56
CA SER A 544 -11.20 -53.42 13.50
C SER A 544 -11.75 -53.53 14.92
N THR A 545 -12.71 -52.68 15.30
CA THR A 545 -13.49 -52.91 16.51
C THR A 545 -14.49 -54.03 16.24
N THR A 546 -14.16 -55.25 16.65
CA THR A 546 -15.14 -56.36 16.70
C THR A 546 -16.04 -56.14 17.91
N GLY A 547 -17.19 -55.51 17.70
CA GLY A 547 -18.29 -55.55 18.66
C GLY A 547 -18.85 -56.96 18.73
N VAL A 548 -18.52 -57.70 19.80
CA VAL A 548 -19.21 -58.95 20.13
C VAL A 548 -20.57 -58.59 20.69
N LEU A 549 -21.65 -58.94 19.98
CA LEU A 549 -23.00 -58.89 20.53
C LEU A 549 -23.13 -59.96 21.63
N PRO A 550 -23.60 -59.64 22.84
CA PRO A 550 -23.93 -60.66 23.83
C PRO A 550 -25.19 -61.41 23.37
N ARG A 551 -25.14 -62.73 23.54
CA ARG A 551 -26.27 -63.64 23.37
C ARG A 551 -27.26 -63.50 24.53
#